data_AF-A0A154WEG5-F1
#
_entry.id   AF-A0A154WEG5-F1
#
_cell.length_a   1.000
_cell.length_b   1.000
_cell.length_c   1.000
_cell.angle_alpha   90.00
_cell.angle_beta   90.00
_cell.angle_gamma   90.00
#
_symmetry.space_group_name_H-M   'P 1'
#
loop_
_entity.id
_entity.type
_entity.pdbx_description
1 polymer ?
#
loop_
_entity_poly.entity_id
_entity_poly.type
_entity_poly.pdbx_seq_one_letter_code
_entity_poly.pdbx_strand_id
1 'polypeptide(L)'
;MTRSNTLMSSLQNETYIPQIDTLTATHRARAMQAAAMRDMFAGLGRAIAAAAVWMVRPLAVWYRKNRTYSELMSLDDRMLQDIGLHRTQVRTVAFDTEIDASTVRPAANTNATPKAA
;
A
#
# COMPACT_ATOMS: atom_id res chain seq x y z
N MET A 1 76.81 61.97 -12.36
CA MET A 1 75.40 62.23 -11.99
C MET A 1 74.48 61.66 -13.06
N THR A 2 73.98 60.43 -12.90
CA THR A 2 72.73 59.96 -13.53
C THR A 2 72.13 58.89 -12.62
N ARG A 3 70.84 59.06 -12.34
CA ARG A 3 70.05 58.48 -11.25
C ARG A 3 69.74 56.98 -11.44
N SER A 4 69.83 56.24 -10.34
CA SER A 4 68.92 55.19 -9.84
C SER A 4 68.11 54.39 -10.86
N ASN A 5 68.67 53.25 -11.31
CA ASN A 5 67.90 52.18 -11.94
C ASN A 5 67.17 51.36 -10.87
N THR A 6 65.89 51.69 -10.70
CA THR A 6 64.78 50.73 -10.59
C THR A 6 64.92 49.59 -9.57
N LEU A 7 65.00 49.96 -8.29
CA LEU A 7 64.51 49.12 -7.18
C LEU A 7 62.98 49.06 -7.22
N MET A 8 62.35 48.36 -8.17
CA MET A 8 60.89 48.16 -8.14
C MET A 8 60.39 47.04 -9.07
N SER A 9 61.00 45.86 -9.01
CA SER A 9 60.51 44.66 -9.72
C SER A 9 60.00 43.59 -8.75
N SER A 10 59.28 43.98 -7.69
CA SER A 10 58.74 43.05 -6.69
C SER A 10 57.26 43.24 -6.33
N LEU A 11 56.47 43.97 -7.15
CA LEU A 11 55.03 44.18 -6.88
C LEU A 11 54.13 43.77 -8.06
N GLN A 12 54.44 42.66 -8.72
CA GLN A 12 53.50 41.98 -9.62
C GLN A 12 53.30 40.54 -9.15
N ASN A 13 52.88 40.40 -7.90
CA ASN A 13 52.16 39.20 -7.47
C ASN A 13 50.67 39.54 -7.45
N GLU A 14 50.09 39.74 -8.64
CA GLU A 14 48.65 39.78 -8.80
C GLU A 14 48.12 38.42 -8.35
N THR A 15 47.57 38.42 -7.14
CA THR A 15 46.97 37.25 -6.54
C THR A 15 45.74 36.90 -7.39
N TYR A 16 45.89 35.93 -8.28
CA TYR A 16 44.78 35.33 -9.00
C TYR A 16 43.89 34.62 -7.98
N ILE A 17 42.84 35.31 -7.53
CA ILE A 17 41.78 34.71 -6.73
C ILE A 17 40.79 34.11 -7.73
N PRO A 18 40.63 32.77 -7.79
CA PRO A 18 39.60 32.19 -8.64
C PRO A 18 38.24 32.65 -8.09
N GLN A 19 37.49 33.42 -8.88
CA GLN A 19 36.09 33.69 -8.58
C GLN A 19 35.33 32.38 -8.74
N ILE A 20 35.13 31.67 -7.63
CA ILE A 20 34.28 30.49 -7.59
C ILE A 20 32.88 30.99 -7.89
N ASP A 21 32.42 30.70 -9.09
CA ASP A 21 31.11 31.08 -9.60
C ASP A 21 30.03 30.24 -8.89
N THR A 22 29.67 30.69 -7.69
CA THR A 22 28.76 30.01 -6.78
C THR A 22 27.35 29.87 -7.36
N LEU A 23 26.97 30.73 -8.30
CA LEU A 23 25.69 30.61 -9.02
C LEU A 23 25.65 29.31 -9.83
N THR A 24 26.71 28.99 -10.57
CA THR A 24 26.77 27.79 -11.40
C THR A 24 26.78 26.50 -10.56
N ALA A 25 27.47 26.53 -9.41
CA ALA A 25 27.50 25.41 -8.46
C ALA A 25 26.13 25.15 -7.82
N THR A 26 25.41 26.21 -7.43
CA THR A 26 24.07 26.08 -6.83
C THR A 26 22.99 25.72 -7.84
N HIS A 27 23.08 26.17 -9.09
CA HIS A 27 22.13 25.80 -10.14
C HIS A 27 22.18 24.30 -10.51
N ARG A 28 23.38 23.68 -10.52
CA ARG A 28 23.52 22.23 -10.75
C ARG A 28 23.04 21.38 -9.57
N ALA A 29 23.20 21.88 -8.34
CA ALA A 29 22.76 21.17 -7.15
C ALA A 29 21.22 21.01 -7.08
N ARG A 30 20.46 22.02 -7.51
CA ARG A 30 18.98 21.96 -7.50
C ARG A 30 18.40 20.96 -8.51
N ALA A 31 19.02 20.82 -9.67
CA ALA A 31 18.57 19.88 -10.70
C ALA A 31 18.73 18.41 -10.24
N MET A 32 19.83 18.09 -9.54
CA MET A 32 20.03 16.75 -8.99
C MET A 32 19.16 16.48 -7.75
N GLN A 33 18.89 17.50 -6.93
CA GLN A 33 18.00 17.38 -5.76
C GLN A 33 16.56 17.06 -6.14
N ALA A 34 16.05 17.57 -7.27
CA ALA A 34 14.68 17.32 -7.70
C ALA A 34 14.43 15.84 -8.05
N ALA A 35 15.40 15.18 -8.70
CA ALA A 35 15.30 13.76 -9.05
C ALA A 35 15.39 12.88 -7.79
N ALA A 36 16.35 13.17 -6.90
CA ALA A 36 16.53 12.44 -5.66
C ALA A 36 15.29 12.55 -4.73
N MET A 37 14.72 13.75 -4.57
CA MET A 37 13.51 13.92 -3.77
C MET A 37 12.33 13.14 -4.34
N ARG A 38 12.14 13.17 -5.67
CA ARG A 38 11.02 12.47 -6.33
C ARG A 38 11.05 10.97 -6.05
N ASP A 39 12.21 10.33 -6.15
CA ASP A 39 12.34 8.90 -5.92
C ASP A 39 12.11 8.53 -4.46
N MET A 40 12.56 9.37 -3.52
CA MET A 40 12.27 9.20 -2.09
C MET A 40 10.78 9.33 -1.77
N PHE A 41 10.10 10.36 -2.31
CA PHE A 41 8.66 10.56 -2.11
C PHE A 41 7.84 9.44 -2.76
N ALA A 42 8.21 9.00 -3.96
CA ALA A 42 7.54 7.90 -4.64
C ALA A 42 7.75 6.57 -3.88
N GLY A 43 8.93 6.33 -3.33
CA GLY A 43 9.24 5.17 -2.49
C GLY A 43 8.41 5.16 -1.21
N LEU A 44 8.37 6.29 -0.49
CA LEU A 44 7.61 6.43 0.74
C LEU A 44 6.10 6.27 0.50
N GLY A 45 5.58 6.87 -0.57
CA GLY A 45 4.16 6.75 -0.93
C GLY A 45 3.76 5.29 -1.21
N ARG A 46 4.59 4.53 -1.92
CA ARG A 46 4.37 3.09 -2.15
C ARG A 46 4.41 2.27 -0.86
N ALA A 47 5.35 2.57 0.04
CA ALA A 47 5.46 1.87 1.32
C ALA A 47 4.23 2.09 2.20
N ILE A 48 3.74 3.34 2.29
CA ILE A 48 2.51 3.68 3.03
C ILE A 48 1.30 2.98 2.41
N ALA A 49 1.17 3.02 1.08
CA ALA A 49 0.07 2.35 0.39
C ALA A 49 0.07 0.83 0.62
N ALA A 50 1.24 0.19 0.57
CA ALA A 50 1.38 -1.24 0.84
C ALA A 50 0.99 -1.58 2.29
N ALA A 51 1.42 -0.77 3.25
CA ALA A 51 1.05 -0.93 4.66
C ALA A 51 -0.46 -0.77 4.88
N ALA A 52 -1.07 0.24 4.25
CA ALA A 52 -2.51 0.48 4.33
C ALA A 52 -3.31 -0.71 3.78
N VAL A 53 -2.91 -1.26 2.63
CA VAL A 53 -3.56 -2.46 2.05
C VAL A 53 -3.48 -3.64 3.02
N TRP A 54 -2.33 -3.87 3.64
CA TRP A 54 -2.17 -4.97 4.60
C TRP A 54 -3.04 -4.78 5.84
N MET A 55 -3.20 -3.55 6.35
CA MET A 55 -4.04 -3.24 7.51
C MET A 55 -5.54 -3.31 7.22
N VAL A 56 -5.98 -2.93 6.02
CA VAL A 56 -7.41 -2.92 5.66
C VAL A 56 -7.94 -4.33 5.33
N ARG A 57 -7.09 -5.21 4.78
CA ARG A 57 -7.47 -6.59 4.42
C ARG A 57 -8.13 -7.39 5.57
N PRO A 58 -7.56 -7.50 6.78
CA PRO A 58 -8.20 -8.25 7.87
C PRO A 58 -9.52 -7.63 8.30
N LEU A 59 -9.60 -6.29 8.33
CA LEU A 59 -10.82 -5.58 8.71
C LEU A 59 -11.95 -5.82 7.68
N ALA A 60 -11.63 -5.77 6.39
CA ALA A 60 -12.58 -6.04 5.32
C ALA A 60 -13.08 -7.51 5.36
N VAL A 61 -12.19 -8.45 5.66
CA VAL A 61 -12.57 -9.87 5.87
C VAL A 61 -13.53 -9.99 7.04
N TRP A 62 -13.20 -9.38 8.19
CA TRP A 62 -14.05 -9.41 9.38
C TRP A 62 -15.42 -8.78 9.12
N TYR A 63 -15.47 -7.63 8.44
CA TYR A 63 -16.72 -6.97 8.11
C TYR A 63 -17.62 -7.82 7.21
N ARG A 64 -17.04 -8.47 6.19
CA ARG A 64 -17.78 -9.41 5.34
C ARG A 64 -18.34 -10.59 6.15
N LYS A 65 -17.52 -11.20 7.01
CA LYS A 65 -17.94 -12.31 7.88
C LYS A 65 -19.09 -11.91 8.80
N ASN A 66 -18.99 -10.74 9.43
CA ASN A 66 -20.04 -10.24 10.32
C ASN A 66 -21.34 -9.92 9.58
N ARG A 67 -21.24 -9.41 8.35
CA ARG A 67 -22.41 -9.19 7.48
C ARG A 67 -23.09 -10.50 7.11
N THR A 68 -22.33 -11.49 6.64
CA THR A 68 -22.86 -12.83 6.33
C THR A 68 -23.50 -13.47 7.55
N TYR A 69 -22.88 -13.34 8.74
CA TYR A 69 -23.46 -13.81 9.99
C TYR A 69 -24.80 -13.13 10.27
N SER A 70 -24.88 -11.80 10.17
CA SER A 70 -26.11 -11.05 10.41
C SER A 70 -27.22 -11.40 9.41
N GLU A 71 -26.86 -11.59 8.14
CA GLU A 71 -27.80 -11.98 7.08
C GLU A 71 -28.33 -13.41 7.31
N LEU A 72 -27.47 -14.36 7.68
CA LEU A 72 -27.92 -15.72 8.04
C LEU A 72 -28.75 -15.73 9.33
N MET A 73 -28.43 -14.87 10.28
CA MET A 73 -29.13 -14.83 11.57
C MET A 73 -30.51 -14.16 11.47
N SER A 74 -30.74 -13.31 10.45
CA SER A 74 -32.05 -12.73 10.14
C SER A 74 -32.98 -13.69 9.38
N LEU A 75 -32.45 -14.78 8.80
CA LEU A 75 -33.27 -15.85 8.24
C LEU A 75 -33.95 -16.64 9.35
N ASP A 76 -35.18 -17.07 9.08
CA ASP A 76 -35.93 -17.97 9.95
C ASP A 76 -35.39 -19.41 9.87
N ASP A 77 -35.62 -20.22 10.90
CA ASP A 77 -35.04 -21.56 11.04
C ASP A 77 -35.46 -22.50 9.90
N ARG A 78 -36.66 -22.31 9.34
CA ARG A 78 -37.14 -23.05 8.19
C ARG A 78 -36.38 -22.72 6.91
N MET A 79 -36.02 -21.44 6.72
CA MET A 79 -35.21 -21.01 5.57
C MET A 79 -33.76 -21.48 5.70
N LEU A 80 -33.21 -21.48 6.92
CA LEU A 80 -31.91 -22.09 7.18
C LEU A 80 -31.92 -23.60 6.87
N GLN A 81 -32.97 -24.31 7.24
CA GLN A 81 -33.11 -25.74 6.92
C GLN A 81 -33.22 -26.03 5.42
N ASP A 82 -33.88 -25.16 4.65
CA ASP A 82 -34.01 -25.33 3.20
C ASP A 82 -32.65 -25.30 2.50
N ILE A 83 -31.75 -24.41 2.95
CA ILE A 83 -30.36 -24.34 2.49
C ILE A 83 -29.43 -25.36 3.18
N GLY A 84 -29.98 -26.27 4.00
CA GLY A 84 -29.23 -27.33 4.67
C GLY A 84 -28.41 -26.88 5.89
N LEU A 85 -28.67 -25.69 6.44
CA LEU A 85 -27.96 -25.14 7.60
C LEU A 85 -28.81 -25.20 8.87
N HIS A 86 -28.18 -25.53 9.99
CA HIS A 86 -28.76 -25.30 11.33
C HIS A 86 -28.27 -23.98 11.93
N ARG A 87 -29.09 -23.33 12.76
CA ARG A 87 -28.74 -22.05 13.42
C ARG A 87 -27.44 -22.14 14.24
N THR A 88 -27.14 -23.32 14.80
CA THR A 88 -25.88 -23.59 15.51
C THR A 88 -24.66 -23.60 14.59
N GLN A 89 -24.83 -23.93 13.31
CA GLN A 89 -23.78 -24.01 12.29
C GLN A 89 -23.48 -22.66 11.64
N VAL A 90 -24.40 -21.68 11.72
CA VAL A 90 -24.25 -20.34 11.12
C VAL A 90 -22.98 -19.64 11.60
N ARG A 91 -22.62 -19.77 12.89
CA ARG A 91 -21.37 -19.22 13.43
C ARG A 91 -20.15 -19.89 12.79
N THR A 92 -20.14 -21.21 12.68
CA THR A 92 -19.03 -21.94 12.07
C THR A 92 -18.88 -21.54 10.59
N VAL A 93 -19.98 -21.52 9.83
CA VAL A 93 -19.96 -21.16 8.40
C VAL A 93 -19.54 -19.71 8.15
N ALA A 94 -19.96 -18.77 8.99
CA ALA A 94 -19.61 -17.35 8.81
C ALA A 94 -18.17 -17.02 9.19
N PHE A 95 -17.57 -17.75 10.14
CA PHE A 95 -16.25 -17.40 10.69
C PHE A 95 -15.15 -18.36 10.30
N ASP A 96 -15.46 -19.61 9.95
CA ASP A 96 -14.48 -20.61 9.56
C ASP A 96 -14.16 -20.53 8.07
N THR A 97 -12.88 -20.62 7.73
CA THR A 97 -12.39 -20.57 6.34
C THR A 97 -12.23 -21.95 5.73
N GLU A 98 -12.19 -22.98 6.57
CA GLU A 98 -12.13 -24.39 6.18
C GLU A 98 -13.48 -25.04 6.50
N ILE A 99 -14.51 -24.67 5.75
CA ILE A 99 -15.74 -25.46 5.78
C ILE A 99 -15.44 -26.75 5.02
N ASP A 100 -15.06 -27.79 5.77
CA ASP A 100 -15.02 -29.14 5.23
C ASP A 100 -16.44 -29.49 4.77
N ALA A 101 -16.63 -29.64 3.45
CA ALA A 101 -17.92 -29.88 2.83
C ALA A 101 -18.62 -31.14 3.39
N SER A 102 -17.88 -32.02 4.06
CA SER A 102 -18.43 -33.16 4.79
C SER A 102 -19.24 -32.80 6.05
N THR A 103 -19.08 -31.58 6.59
CA THR A 103 -19.84 -31.08 7.76
C THR A 103 -21.17 -30.43 7.40
N VAL A 104 -21.34 -30.04 6.13
CA VAL A 104 -22.59 -29.49 5.61
C VAL A 104 -23.49 -30.66 5.24
N ARG A 105 -24.62 -30.80 5.95
CA ARG A 105 -25.59 -31.85 5.63
C ARG A 105 -26.10 -31.62 4.20
N PRO A 106 -26.31 -32.69 3.40
CA PRO A 106 -26.88 -32.53 2.08
C PRO A 106 -28.20 -31.77 2.18
N ALA A 107 -28.41 -30.80 1.29
CA ALA A 107 -29.60 -29.96 1.26
C ALA A 107 -30.86 -30.83 1.34
N ALA A 108 -31.81 -30.43 2.19
CA ALA A 108 -33.07 -31.16 2.35
C ALA A 108 -33.93 -31.11 1.07
N ASN A 109 -33.67 -30.13 0.21
CA ASN A 109 -34.29 -30.00 -1.09
C ASN A 109 -33.61 -30.94 -2.11
N THR A 110 -34.21 -32.11 -2.31
CA THR A 110 -34.03 -32.94 -3.51
C THR A 110 -35.24 -32.75 -4.41
N ASN A 111 -35.36 -31.58 -5.07
CA ASN A 111 -36.28 -31.40 -6.19
C ASN A 111 -35.90 -32.37 -7.31
N ALA A 112 -36.26 -33.64 -7.13
CA ALA A 112 -36.27 -34.65 -8.15
C ALA A 112 -37.21 -34.11 -9.22
N THR A 113 -36.64 -33.87 -10.40
CA THR A 113 -37.35 -33.57 -11.64
C THR A 113 -38.64 -34.39 -11.67
N PRO A 114 -39.82 -33.78 -11.85
CA PRO A 114 -41.05 -34.55 -11.94
C PRO A 114 -40.86 -35.54 -13.09
N LYS A 115 -40.97 -36.83 -12.77
CA LYS A 115 -40.97 -37.90 -13.77
C LYS A 115 -42.13 -37.57 -14.72
N ALA A 116 -41.79 -37.15 -15.94
CA ALA A 116 -42.78 -36.97 -17.00
C ALA A 116 -43.53 -38.30 -17.13
N ALA A 117 -44.84 -38.24 -16.87
CA ALA A 117 -45.77 -39.35 -16.98
C ALA A 117 -46.10 -39.62 -18.45
#